data_AF-A0A850S4Z0-F1
#
_entry.id   AF-A0A850S4Z0-F1
#
_cell.length_a   1.000
_cell.length_b   1.000
_cell.length_c   1.000
_cell.angle_alpha   90.00
_cell.angle_beta   90.00
_cell.angle_gamma   90.00
#
_symmetry.space_group_name_H-M   'P 1'
#
loop_
_entity.id
_entity.type
_entity.pdbx_description
1 polymer ?
#
loop_
_entity_poly.entity_id
_entity_poly.type
_entity_poly.pdbx_seq_one_letter_code
_entity_poly.pdbx_strand_id
1 'polypeptide(L)'
;MEWALSLLRVEPNDASMEWRVIKYQSEFEGYIRDGGDKQAASLKSYLASLNSVSKHLGINIDARTLGSNEDIDALADRLSGMGRISEKNIKHYRSAMQQYVNMVNGK
;
A
#
# COMPACT_ATOMS: atom_id res chain seq x y z
N MET A 1 40.77 -24.37 19.59
CA MET A 1 39.42 -23.75 19.56
C MET A 1 39.65 -22.26 19.51
N GLU A 2 39.38 -21.62 18.38
CA GLU A 2 39.01 -20.20 18.33
C GLU A 2 38.51 -19.92 16.91
N TRP A 3 37.22 -19.59 16.84
CA TRP A 3 36.48 -19.36 15.60
C TRP A 3 36.70 -17.91 15.18
N ALA A 4 37.76 -17.63 14.41
CA ALA A 4 37.87 -16.37 13.70
C ALA A 4 37.01 -16.43 12.43
N LEU A 5 35.69 -16.39 12.60
CA LEU A 5 34.78 -16.08 11.50
C LEU A 5 35.01 -14.63 11.13
N SER A 6 35.74 -14.43 10.03
CA SER A 6 35.80 -13.17 9.31
C SER A 6 34.36 -12.75 9.01
N LEU A 7 33.86 -11.82 9.82
CA LEU A 7 32.62 -11.12 9.59
C LEU A 7 32.78 -10.40 8.26
N LEU A 8 32.28 -11.01 7.19
CA LEU A 8 31.73 -10.28 6.06
C LEU A 8 30.65 -9.38 6.66
N ARG A 9 31.06 -8.20 7.11
CA ARG A 9 30.21 -7.04 7.27
C ARG A 9 29.75 -6.71 5.84
N VAL A 10 28.74 -7.43 5.38
CA VAL A 10 27.86 -6.94 4.33
C VAL A 10 27.13 -5.79 4.99
N GLU A 11 27.68 -4.60 4.87
CA GLU A 11 26.89 -3.39 5.07
C GLU A 11 25.70 -3.50 4.09
N PRO A 12 24.44 -3.41 4.54
CA PRO A 12 23.35 -3.23 3.60
C PRO A 12 23.47 -1.81 3.02
N ASN A 13 24.35 -1.68 2.03
CA ASN A 13 24.36 -0.59 1.08
C ASN A 13 23.25 -0.88 0.06
N ASP A 14 22.01 -0.68 0.48
CA ASP A 14 20.88 -0.68 -0.45
C ASP A 14 19.96 0.51 -0.16
N ALA A 15 20.43 1.66 -0.62
CA ALA A 15 19.64 2.89 -0.72
C ALA A 15 18.79 2.90 -2.01
N SER A 16 18.41 1.75 -2.58
CA SER A 16 17.59 1.70 -3.81
C SER A 16 16.70 0.46 -3.95
N MET A 17 16.42 -0.26 -2.87
CA MET A 17 15.31 -1.21 -2.83
C MET A 17 14.06 -0.37 -2.67
N GLU A 18 13.55 0.14 -3.80
CA GLU A 18 12.15 0.54 -3.91
C GLU A 18 11.32 -0.68 -3.50
N TRP A 19 11.04 -0.80 -2.20
CA TRP A 19 9.96 -1.62 -1.73
C TRP A 19 8.74 -1.07 -2.45
N ARG A 20 8.32 -1.74 -3.54
CA ARG A 20 7.00 -1.51 -4.10
C ARG A 20 6.03 -1.97 -3.04
N VAL A 21 5.69 -1.02 -2.18
CA VAL A 21 4.77 -1.12 -1.05
C VAL A 21 3.42 -1.65 -1.52
N ILE A 22 3.09 -1.40 -2.79
CA ILE A 22 1.90 -1.87 -3.47
C ILE A 22 2.31 -2.96 -4.47
N LYS A 23 1.94 -4.21 -4.18
CA LYS A 23 2.04 -5.29 -5.15
C LYS A 23 1.04 -5.02 -6.29
N TYR A 24 1.43 -5.32 -7.54
CA TYR A 24 0.64 -5.02 -8.74
C TYR A 24 0.40 -3.52 -8.99
N GLN A 25 1.34 -2.65 -8.57
CA GLN A 25 1.21 -1.21 -8.80
C GLN A 25 1.01 -0.85 -10.28
N SER A 26 1.74 -1.49 -11.20
CA SER A 26 1.65 -1.17 -12.63
C SER A 26 0.28 -1.57 -13.22
N GLU A 27 -0.26 -2.71 -12.80
CA GLU A 27 -1.61 -3.16 -13.15
C GLU A 27 -2.67 -2.25 -12.55
N PHE A 28 -2.49 -1.79 -11.30
CA PHE A 28 -3.37 -0.83 -10.67
C PHE A 28 -3.36 0.52 -11.40
N GLU A 29 -2.19 1.00 -11.81
CA GLU A 29 -2.07 2.21 -12.63
C GLU A 29 -2.81 2.07 -13.97
N GLY A 30 -2.70 0.89 -14.61
CA GLY A 30 -3.44 0.56 -15.83
C GLY A 30 -4.95 0.59 -15.60
N TYR A 31 -5.43 -0.13 -14.59
CA TYR A 31 -6.84 -0.19 -14.21
C TYR A 31 -7.46 1.19 -13.99
N ILE A 32 -6.77 2.07 -13.27
CA ILE A 32 -7.26 3.43 -13.01
C ILE A 32 -7.30 4.28 -14.29
N ARG A 33 -6.33 4.12 -15.20
CA ARG A 33 -6.29 4.84 -16.47
C ARG A 33 -7.40 4.37 -17.42
N ASP A 34 -7.66 3.07 -17.46
CA ASP A 34 -8.75 2.48 -18.26
C ASP A 34 -10.14 2.91 -17.76
N GLY A 35 -10.23 3.29 -16.48
CA GLY A 35 -11.42 3.88 -15.87
C GLY A 35 -11.79 5.31 -16.34
N GLY A 36 -11.02 5.91 -17.27
CA GLY A 36 -11.27 7.21 -17.88
C GLY A 36 -10.54 8.39 -17.24
N ASP A 37 -10.52 9.54 -17.93
CA ASP A 37 -9.71 10.73 -17.57
C ASP A 37 -9.88 11.22 -16.12
N LYS A 38 -11.11 11.18 -15.61
CA LYS A 38 -11.40 11.60 -14.23
C LYS A 38 -10.72 10.70 -13.19
N GLN A 39 -10.67 9.40 -13.45
CA GLN A 39 -10.01 8.43 -12.57
C GLN A 39 -8.50 8.52 -12.72
N ALA A 40 -8.00 8.65 -13.95
CA ALA A 40 -6.59 8.87 -14.24
C ALA A 40 -6.02 10.10 -13.52
N ALA A 41 -6.79 11.21 -13.47
CA ALA A 41 -6.41 12.41 -12.72
C ALA A 41 -6.25 12.16 -11.21
N SER A 42 -6.93 11.15 -10.66
CA SER A 42 -6.90 10.77 -9.25
C SER A 42 -5.82 9.73 -8.93
N LEU A 43 -5.14 9.16 -9.93
CA LEU A 43 -4.17 8.08 -9.76
C LEU A 43 -3.09 8.39 -8.72
N LYS A 44 -2.47 9.57 -8.82
CA LYS A 44 -1.42 10.00 -7.88
C LYS A 44 -1.95 10.05 -6.44
N SER A 45 -3.19 10.51 -6.25
CA SER A 45 -3.84 10.58 -4.94
C SER A 45 -4.14 9.19 -4.38
N TYR A 46 -4.54 8.24 -5.23
CA TYR A 46 -4.75 6.85 -4.80
C TYR A 46 -3.44 6.18 -4.39
N LEU A 47 -2.38 6.31 -5.20
CA LEU A 47 -1.06 5.77 -4.85
C LEU A 47 -0.51 6.39 -3.56
N ALA A 48 -0.64 7.70 -3.36
CA ALA A 48 -0.22 8.37 -2.13
C ALA A 48 -1.00 7.85 -0.90
N SER A 49 -2.29 7.62 -1.07
CA SER A 49 -3.17 7.08 -0.03
C SER A 49 -2.78 5.66 0.36
N LEU A 50 -2.61 4.75 -0.62
CA LEU A 50 -2.19 3.36 -0.38
C LEU A 50 -0.80 3.29 0.28
N ASN A 51 0.14 4.12 -0.17
CA ASN A 51 1.45 4.24 0.47
C ASN A 51 1.35 4.72 1.92
N SER A 52 0.45 5.66 2.20
CA SER A 52 0.24 6.14 3.57
C SER A 52 -0.35 5.05 4.46
N VAL A 53 -1.33 4.28 3.97
CA VAL A 53 -1.92 3.14 4.68
C VAL A 53 -0.83 2.12 5.04
N SER A 54 -0.03 1.71 4.07
CA SER A 54 1.10 0.81 4.30
C SER A 54 2.05 1.34 5.36
N LYS A 55 2.48 2.61 5.25
CA LYS A 55 3.41 3.23 6.21
C LYS A 55 2.82 3.32 7.62
N HIS A 56 1.54 3.65 7.74
CA HIS A 56 0.89 3.74 9.04
C HIS A 56 0.76 2.38 9.72
N LEU A 57 0.48 1.32 8.95
CA LEU A 57 0.21 -0.01 9.49
C LEU A 57 1.41 -0.97 9.45
N GLY A 58 2.50 -0.59 8.78
CA GLY A 58 3.68 -1.43 8.58
C GLY A 58 3.39 -2.67 7.73
N ILE A 59 2.48 -2.58 6.76
CA ILE A 59 2.05 -3.71 5.92
C ILE A 59 2.40 -3.49 4.45
N ASN A 60 2.56 -4.56 3.70
CA ASN A 60 2.52 -4.51 2.24
C ASN A 60 1.06 -4.55 1.77
N ILE A 61 0.73 -3.78 0.74
CA ILE A 61 -0.58 -3.84 0.10
C ILE A 61 -0.52 -4.91 -0.98
N ASP A 62 -1.23 -6.01 -0.75
CA ASP A 62 -1.40 -7.11 -1.68
C ASP A 62 -2.77 -7.77 -1.48
N ALA A 63 -3.16 -8.69 -2.37
CA ALA A 63 -4.47 -9.34 -2.30
C ALA A 63 -4.73 -10.14 -1.00
N ARG A 64 -3.70 -10.46 -0.21
CA ARG A 64 -3.85 -11.15 1.08
C ARG A 64 -4.13 -10.20 2.24
N THR A 65 -3.67 -8.94 2.13
CA THR A 65 -3.83 -7.91 3.15
C THR A 65 -4.94 -6.93 2.83
N LEU A 66 -5.28 -6.80 1.55
CA LEU A 66 -6.32 -5.94 1.01
C LEU A 66 -6.95 -6.60 -0.23
N GLY A 67 -7.75 -7.64 -0.02
CA GLY A 67 -8.42 -8.39 -1.09
C GLY A 67 -9.94 -8.24 -1.11
N SER A 68 -10.53 -7.79 -0.01
CA SER A 68 -11.98 -7.74 0.22
C SER A 68 -12.44 -6.41 0.83
N ASN A 69 -13.75 -6.19 0.86
CA ASN A 69 -14.31 -5.01 1.54
C ASN A 69 -14.15 -5.11 3.06
N GLU A 70 -14.19 -6.32 3.60
CA GLU A 70 -13.95 -6.62 5.00
C GLU A 70 -12.52 -6.22 5.41
N ASP A 71 -11.53 -6.42 4.52
CA ASP A 71 -10.16 -5.93 4.75
C ASP A 71 -10.12 -4.38 4.78
N ILE A 72 -10.87 -3.71 3.89
CA ILE A 72 -10.96 -2.23 3.89
C ILE A 72 -11.46 -1.74 5.24
N ASP A 73 -12.52 -2.36 5.75
CA ASP A 73 -13.12 -2.00 7.03
C ASP A 73 -12.15 -2.23 8.19
N ALA A 74 -11.52 -3.40 8.24
CA ALA A 74 -10.54 -3.74 9.28
C ALA A 74 -9.33 -2.80 9.28
N LEU A 75 -8.78 -2.47 8.10
CA LEU A 75 -7.64 -1.55 8.01
C LEU A 75 -8.04 -0.11 8.37
N ALA A 76 -9.23 0.32 7.94
CA ALA A 76 -9.73 1.65 8.26
C ALA A 76 -10.01 1.82 9.76
N ASP A 77 -10.54 0.79 10.43
CA ASP A 77 -10.74 0.80 11.87
C ASP A 77 -9.40 0.83 12.63
N ARG A 78 -8.41 0.06 12.18
CA ARG A 78 -7.04 0.14 12.73
C ARG A 78 -6.43 1.53 12.58
N LEU A 79 -6.60 2.17 11.42
CA LEU A 79 -6.10 3.52 11.15
C LEU A 79 -6.82 4.57 12.03
N SER A 80 -8.14 4.44 12.18
CA SER A 80 -8.95 5.29 13.05
C SER A 80 -8.55 5.16 14.52
N GLY A 81 -8.35 3.91 14.98
CA GLY A 81 -7.91 3.59 16.34
C GLY A 81 -6.54 4.15 16.73
N MET A 82 -5.73 4.60 15.77
CA MET A 82 -4.46 5.29 16.07
C MET A 82 -4.66 6.70 16.66
N GLY A 83 -5.85 7.30 16.55
CA GLY A 83 -6.19 8.60 17.11
C GLY A 83 -5.48 9.83 16.49
N ARG A 84 -4.57 9.62 15.53
CA ARG A 84 -3.76 10.67 14.87
C ARG A 84 -4.13 10.93 13.41
N ILE A 85 -5.09 10.19 12.88
CA ILE A 85 -5.52 10.26 11.47
C ILE A 85 -6.92 10.85 11.45
N SER A 86 -7.11 11.92 10.68
CA SER A 86 -8.42 12.57 10.55
C SER A 86 -9.40 11.69 9.79
N GLU A 87 -10.70 11.78 10.14
CA GLU A 87 -11.76 11.06 9.42
C GLU A 87 -11.76 11.34 7.92
N LYS A 88 -11.40 12.58 7.53
CA LYS A 88 -11.23 12.96 6.12
C LYS A 88 -10.17 12.10 5.44
N ASN A 89 -9.01 11.90 6.06
CA ASN A 89 -7.95 11.06 5.50
C ASN A 89 -8.37 9.59 5.48
N ILE A 90 -9.07 9.11 6.50
CA ILE A 90 -9.64 7.74 6.50
C ILE A 90 -10.57 7.52 5.31
N LYS A 91 -11.42 8.50 4.95
CA LYS A 91 -12.27 8.42 3.76
C LYS A 91 -11.46 8.34 2.46
N HIS A 92 -10.40 9.14 2.33
CA HIS A 92 -9.49 9.07 1.18
C HIS A 92 -8.80 7.70 1.09
N TYR A 93 -8.34 7.17 2.22
CA TYR A 93 -7.72 5.85 2.29
C TYR A 93 -8.70 4.75 1.90
N ARG A 94 -9.94 4.76 2.42
CA ARG A 94 -10.99 3.82 2.01
C ARG A 94 -11.25 3.87 0.51
N SER A 95 -11.35 5.07 -0.07
CA SER A 95 -11.57 5.20 -1.52
C SER A 95 -10.43 4.59 -2.33
N ALA A 96 -9.17 4.84 -1.95
CA ALA A 96 -8.01 4.26 -2.64
C ALA A 96 -7.95 2.73 -2.47
N MET A 97 -8.20 2.23 -1.26
CA MET A 97 -8.25 0.80 -0.95
C MET A 97 -9.36 0.09 -1.75
N GLN A 98 -10.53 0.72 -1.90
CA GLN A 98 -11.63 0.17 -2.70
C GLN A 98 -11.24 0.01 -4.16
N GLN A 99 -10.56 0.99 -4.76
CA GLN A 99 -10.11 0.87 -6.14
C GLN A 99 -9.13 -0.29 -6.33
N TYR A 100 -8.23 -0.48 -5.35
CA TYR A 100 -7.31 -1.61 -5.38
C TYR A 100 -8.06 -2.95 -5.29
N VAL A 101 -9.01 -3.07 -4.36
CA VAL A 101 -9.86 -4.27 -4.21
C VAL A 101 -10.68 -4.54 -5.47
N ASN A 102 -11.20 -3.51 -6.13
CA ASN A 102 -11.95 -3.68 -7.38
C ASN A 102 -11.05 -4.24 -8.49
N MET A 103 -9.83 -3.72 -8.63
CA MET A 103 -8.84 -4.25 -9.57
C MET A 103 -8.51 -5.72 -9.24
N VAL A 104 -8.19 -6.06 -7.99
CA VAL A 104 -7.86 -7.44 -7.60
C VAL A 104 -9.00 -8.42 -7.92
N ASN A 105 -10.25 -7.96 -7.76
CA ASN A 105 -11.44 -8.77 -8.00
C ASN A 105 -11.99 -8.67 -9.43
N GLY A 106 -11.33 -7.92 -10.33
CA GLY A 106 -11.74 -7.78 -11.73
C GLY A 106 -13.09 -7.09 -11.95
N LYS A 107 -13.40 -6.06 -11.14
CA LYS A 107 -14.64 -5.27 -11.22
C LYS A 107 -14.49 -4.00 -12.02
#